data_AF-A0A1I8Q1J0-F1
#
_entry.id   AF-A0A1I8Q1J0-F1
#
_cell.length_a   1.000
_cell.length_b   1.000
_cell.length_c   1.000
_cell.angle_alpha   90.00
_cell.angle_beta   90.00
_cell.angle_gamma   90.00
#
_symmetry.space_group_name_H-M   'P 1'
#
loop_
_entity.id
_entity.type
_entity.pdbx_description
1 polymer ?
#
loop_
_entity_poly.entity_id
_entity_poly.type
_entity_poly.pdbx_seq_one_letter_code
_entity_poly.pdbx_strand_id
1 'polypeptide(L)'
;MLVFFNRRTFCFYLKALIGVICICSSYLQLANSAKLSSKYYPAGVDFFEHEFPNVGGGDDFDQYGQNYDELDLTDTGDDPETKPRLFQGDIAIDPFTYITLRLGVNPTKHPKRLWPNATIPFEISYLYESHERNAIERVLKTFNALTCIRFVPYDGEEDDYILITPPEDGPQGCWSYVGRKGGEQVVSLQRPDETSAHCFSSEGRIMHELMHAIGIYHEQSRADRDNYVKVHWENIVPKFRKNFKLISKKRGKYTFDYDYNSVMHYGEFYFSKSKGKKPSITPLQPGIRIGQRKTMSKTDCLKINDLYGCLKGRQAKMYRSFCHLLGL
;
A
#
# COMPACT_ATOMS: atom_id res chain seq x y z
N MET A 1 19.18 31.19 -52.28
CA MET A 1 18.00 31.43 -53.13
C MET A 1 17.06 30.24 -52.92
N LEU A 2 15.93 30.47 -52.26
CA LEU A 2 14.90 29.46 -51.92
C LEU A 2 14.09 29.07 -53.18
N VAL A 3 13.25 28.03 -53.02
CA VAL A 3 11.98 27.71 -53.73
C VAL A 3 12.06 26.58 -54.76
N PHE A 4 11.21 25.52 -54.84
CA PHE A 4 10.06 24.97 -54.09
C PHE A 4 9.89 23.50 -54.57
N PHE A 5 9.39 22.58 -53.73
CA PHE A 5 8.95 21.24 -54.17
C PHE A 5 7.49 21.26 -54.64
N ASN A 6 7.22 20.52 -55.71
CA ASN A 6 6.04 20.60 -56.58
C ASN A 6 4.83 19.79 -56.06
N ARG A 7 3.66 20.45 -55.96
CA ARG A 7 2.32 19.85 -55.90
C ARG A 7 1.73 19.82 -57.32
N ARG A 8 1.25 18.68 -57.82
CA ARG A 8 0.17 18.65 -58.83
C ARG A 8 -0.79 17.47 -58.64
N THR A 9 -1.97 17.84 -58.18
CA THR A 9 -3.31 17.29 -58.45
C THR A 9 -3.58 17.22 -59.95
N PHE A 10 -4.31 16.21 -60.44
CA PHE A 10 -5.36 16.43 -61.46
C PHE A 10 -6.40 15.29 -61.44
N CYS A 11 -7.66 15.70 -61.53
CA CYS A 11 -8.89 14.95 -61.35
C CYS A 11 -9.58 14.80 -62.72
N PHE A 12 -10.25 13.68 -62.99
CA PHE A 12 -11.28 13.59 -64.04
C PHE A 12 -12.58 13.07 -63.43
N TYR A 13 -13.64 13.86 -63.61
CA TYR A 13 -15.04 13.56 -63.33
C TYR A 13 -15.66 12.83 -64.53
N LEU A 14 -16.42 11.76 -64.29
CA LEU A 14 -17.59 11.41 -65.10
C LEU A 14 -18.72 10.93 -64.20
N LYS A 15 -19.88 11.58 -64.33
CA LYS A 15 -21.12 11.38 -63.57
C LYS A 15 -21.84 10.12 -64.04
N ALA A 16 -22.39 9.31 -63.13
CA ALA A 16 -23.85 9.16 -62.95
C ALA A 16 -24.22 7.98 -62.01
N LEU A 17 -24.92 8.34 -60.93
CA LEU A 17 -26.05 7.65 -60.28
C LEU A 17 -25.84 6.32 -59.50
N ILE A 18 -26.09 6.49 -58.18
CA ILE A 18 -26.58 5.54 -57.18
C ILE A 18 -25.51 4.73 -56.44
N GLY A 19 -25.29 5.07 -55.16
CA GLY A 19 -24.58 4.23 -54.19
C GLY A 19 -23.47 4.92 -53.43
N VAL A 20 -23.79 5.93 -52.62
CA VAL A 20 -22.91 6.34 -51.52
C VAL A 20 -23.01 5.27 -50.43
N ILE A 21 -21.90 4.61 -50.09
CA ILE A 21 -21.36 4.48 -48.73
C ILE A 21 -19.91 3.99 -48.86
N CYS A 22 -19.00 4.82 -48.34
CA CYS A 22 -17.56 4.63 -48.31
C CYS A 22 -17.18 3.42 -47.43
N ILE A 23 -16.37 2.54 -48.00
CA ILE A 23 -15.53 1.58 -47.25
C ILE A 23 -14.28 2.34 -46.82
N CYS A 24 -14.18 2.67 -45.54
CA CYS A 24 -12.91 2.82 -44.81
C CYS A 24 -13.21 3.05 -43.33
N SER A 25 -13.09 2.00 -42.52
CA SER A 25 -12.54 2.17 -41.17
C SER A 25 -11.88 0.87 -40.75
N SER A 26 -10.58 1.01 -40.53
CA SER A 26 -9.64 0.13 -39.87
C SER A 26 -10.23 -0.64 -38.69
N TYR A 27 -9.97 -1.95 -38.68
CA TYR A 27 -9.75 -2.81 -37.51
C TYR A 27 -10.11 -2.18 -36.15
N LEU A 28 -11.38 -2.29 -35.75
CA LEU A 28 -11.70 -2.48 -34.34
C LEU A 28 -11.74 -3.99 -34.10
N GLN A 29 -10.60 -4.54 -33.69
CA GLN A 29 -10.63 -5.75 -32.88
C GLN A 29 -11.32 -5.36 -31.58
N LEU A 30 -12.58 -5.78 -31.45
CA LEU A 30 -13.27 -5.92 -30.18
C LEU A 30 -12.36 -6.75 -29.28
N ALA A 31 -11.66 -6.09 -28.37
CA ALA A 31 -11.08 -6.73 -27.22
C ALA A 31 -12.27 -7.37 -26.49
N ASN A 32 -12.42 -8.67 -26.65
CA ASN A 32 -13.21 -9.47 -25.72
C ASN A 32 -12.59 -9.20 -24.35
N SER A 33 -13.29 -8.37 -23.56
CA SER A 33 -13.10 -8.30 -22.12
C SER A 33 -13.07 -9.75 -21.64
N ALA A 34 -11.90 -10.18 -21.20
CA ALA A 34 -11.78 -11.39 -20.42
C ALA A 34 -12.72 -11.18 -19.24
N LYS A 35 -13.84 -11.92 -19.22
CA LYS A 35 -14.71 -12.00 -18.06
C LYS A 35 -13.80 -12.33 -16.89
N LEU A 36 -13.64 -11.38 -15.97
CA LEU A 36 -12.99 -11.63 -14.69
C LEU A 36 -13.71 -12.84 -14.09
N SER A 37 -12.96 -13.92 -13.87
CA SER A 37 -13.45 -15.04 -13.08
C SER A 37 -13.91 -14.47 -11.74
N SER A 38 -15.15 -14.75 -11.34
CA SER A 38 -15.71 -14.41 -10.03
C SER A 38 -14.91 -15.16 -8.94
N LYS A 39 -13.75 -14.63 -8.58
CA LYS A 39 -12.88 -15.20 -7.56
C LYS A 39 -13.45 -14.73 -6.23
N TYR A 40 -14.18 -15.63 -5.58
CA TYR A 40 -14.68 -15.43 -4.23
C TYR A 40 -13.47 -15.26 -3.30
N TYR A 41 -13.21 -14.05 -2.83
CA TYR A 41 -12.21 -13.81 -1.80
C TYR A 41 -12.77 -14.40 -0.50
N PRO A 42 -12.14 -15.42 0.11
CA PRO A 42 -12.62 -15.95 1.38
C PRO A 42 -12.60 -14.81 2.40
N ALA A 43 -13.74 -14.60 3.06
CA ALA A 43 -13.83 -13.71 4.21
C ALA A 43 -12.68 -14.04 5.16
N GLY A 44 -11.90 -13.03 5.54
CA GLY A 44 -10.72 -13.17 6.39
C GLY A 44 -11.01 -14.13 7.53
N VAL A 45 -10.46 -15.33 7.41
CA VAL A 45 -10.63 -16.40 8.39
C VAL A 45 -10.12 -15.83 9.70
N ASP A 46 -10.93 -15.94 10.76
CA ASP A 46 -10.53 -15.56 12.10
C ASP A 46 -9.48 -16.55 12.62
N PHE A 47 -8.25 -16.40 12.12
CA PHE A 47 -7.11 -17.28 12.39
C PHE A 47 -6.54 -17.13 13.80
N PHE A 48 -7.22 -16.41 14.71
CA PHE A 48 -6.70 -16.08 16.04
C PHE A 48 -6.94 -17.14 17.13
N GLU A 49 -7.75 -18.17 16.89
CA GLU A 49 -7.98 -19.21 17.92
C GLU A 49 -6.89 -20.30 17.98
N HIS A 50 -6.13 -20.54 16.90
CA HIS A 50 -5.45 -21.85 16.82
C HIS A 50 -3.97 -21.96 17.19
N GLU A 51 -3.17 -20.88 17.29
CA GLU A 51 -1.71 -21.06 17.52
C GLU A 51 -1.02 -19.98 18.36
N PHE A 52 -1.60 -19.60 19.49
CA PHE A 52 -0.79 -19.17 20.64
C PHE A 52 -0.71 -20.34 21.63
N PRO A 53 0.24 -21.28 21.49
CA PRO A 53 0.50 -22.20 22.59
C PRO A 53 0.86 -21.35 23.81
N ASN A 54 0.14 -21.60 24.91
CA ASN A 54 0.39 -21.07 26.24
C ASN A 54 1.89 -20.88 26.47
N VAL A 55 2.37 -19.64 26.35
CA VAL A 55 3.65 -19.25 26.94
C VAL A 55 3.35 -19.08 28.43
N GLY A 56 3.33 -20.22 29.12
CA GLY A 56 3.18 -20.28 30.57
C GLY A 56 4.31 -19.52 31.25
N GLY A 57 3.93 -18.68 32.22
CA GLY A 57 4.82 -18.17 33.25
C GLY A 57 4.61 -16.70 33.60
N GLY A 58 3.60 -16.41 34.44
CA GLY A 58 3.56 -15.21 35.28
C GLY A 58 2.39 -14.25 35.04
N ASP A 59 1.21 -14.68 35.48
CA ASP A 59 0.17 -13.88 36.16
C ASP A 59 -0.19 -12.49 35.59
N ASP A 60 -1.10 -12.47 34.60
CA ASP A 60 -2.24 -11.54 34.56
C ASP A 60 -3.27 -12.05 33.51
N PHE A 61 -3.79 -13.26 33.74
CA PHE A 61 -4.73 -13.94 32.83
C PHE A 61 -6.15 -13.39 33.02
N ASP A 62 -6.68 -12.80 31.95
CA ASP A 62 -8.10 -12.72 31.56
C ASP A 62 -9.17 -12.65 32.66
N GLN A 63 -9.54 -11.41 33.02
CA GLN A 63 -10.81 -11.15 33.72
C GLN A 63 -11.86 -10.44 32.84
N TYR A 64 -11.78 -10.51 31.51
CA TYR A 64 -12.83 -9.97 30.64
C TYR A 64 -13.08 -10.88 29.44
N GLY A 65 -13.45 -12.12 29.74
CA GLY A 65 -14.11 -13.01 28.80
C GLY A 65 -15.61 -12.78 28.78
N GLN A 66 -16.14 -12.71 27.56
CA GLN A 66 -17.54 -12.93 27.18
C GLN A 66 -18.54 -11.82 27.53
N ASN A 67 -18.63 -10.84 26.63
CA ASN A 67 -19.93 -10.38 26.17
C ASN A 67 -19.79 -9.83 24.74
N TYR A 68 -20.04 -10.68 23.74
CA TYR A 68 -20.23 -10.24 22.35
C TYR A 68 -21.67 -9.78 22.15
N ASP A 69 -22.12 -8.86 23.00
CA ASP A 69 -23.30 -8.10 22.71
C ASP A 69 -22.90 -7.03 21.69
N GLU A 70 -23.42 -7.23 20.49
CA GLU A 70 -23.94 -6.25 19.53
C GLU A 70 -23.97 -4.78 20.04
N LEU A 71 -22.79 -4.21 20.28
CA LEU A 71 -22.62 -2.80 20.64
C LEU A 71 -21.63 -2.15 19.68
N ASP A 72 -22.26 -1.44 18.75
CA ASP A 72 -21.77 -0.35 17.95
C ASP A 72 -20.72 -0.70 16.88
N LEU A 73 -21.27 -1.17 15.76
CA LEU A 73 -20.72 -1.07 14.40
C LEU A 73 -20.66 0.38 13.93
N THR A 74 -20.18 1.32 14.76
CA THR A 74 -19.52 2.48 14.18
C THR A 74 -18.20 1.97 13.62
N ASP A 75 -18.27 1.57 12.34
CA ASP A 75 -17.16 1.79 11.42
C ASP A 75 -16.54 3.13 11.82
N THR A 76 -15.35 3.10 12.41
CA THR A 76 -14.66 4.33 12.75
C THR A 76 -14.20 5.08 11.50
N GLY A 77 -14.64 4.67 10.29
CA GLY A 77 -15.24 5.49 9.21
C GLY A 77 -14.46 6.70 8.69
N ASP A 78 -13.84 7.46 9.58
CA ASP A 78 -13.12 8.70 9.29
C ASP A 78 -11.71 8.48 8.73
N ASP A 79 -11.08 7.31 8.91
CA ASP A 79 -9.76 7.03 8.32
C ASP A 79 -9.75 5.71 7.55
N PRO A 80 -9.38 5.73 6.25
CA PRO A 80 -9.46 4.56 5.40
C PRO A 80 -8.44 3.47 5.74
N GLU A 81 -7.46 3.74 6.61
CA GLU A 81 -6.40 2.80 7.05
C GLU A 81 -6.71 2.14 8.41
N THR A 82 -7.89 2.40 8.99
CA THR A 82 -8.26 1.89 10.34
C THR A 82 -9.34 0.80 10.30
N LYS A 83 -9.27 -0.09 9.30
CA LYS A 83 -10.37 -0.99 8.98
C LYS A 83 -10.41 -2.21 9.90
N PRO A 84 -11.61 -2.58 10.40
CA PRO A 84 -11.76 -3.77 11.21
C PRO A 84 -11.43 -5.02 10.37
N ARG A 85 -10.88 -6.05 11.01
CA ARG A 85 -10.47 -7.35 10.43
C ARG A 85 -9.16 -7.36 9.63
N LEU A 86 -8.52 -6.21 9.43
CA LEU A 86 -7.17 -6.15 8.89
C LEU A 86 -6.13 -6.10 10.03
N PHE A 87 -4.99 -6.73 9.83
CA PHE A 87 -3.87 -6.64 10.77
C PHE A 87 -3.39 -5.20 10.77
N GLN A 88 -3.26 -4.60 11.95
CA GLN A 88 -2.83 -3.20 12.03
C GLN A 88 -3.70 -2.23 11.19
N GLY A 89 -4.96 -2.58 10.92
CA GLY A 89 -5.91 -1.68 10.25
C GLY A 89 -5.97 -1.76 8.73
N ASP A 90 -4.86 -2.05 8.08
CA ASP A 90 -4.67 -1.93 6.61
C ASP A 90 -3.75 -3.03 6.04
N ILE A 91 -3.27 -3.97 6.86
CA ILE A 91 -2.47 -5.10 6.38
C ILE A 91 -3.36 -6.34 6.22
N ALA A 92 -3.50 -6.79 4.97
CA ALA A 92 -4.08 -8.09 4.67
C ALA A 92 -3.12 -9.21 5.07
N ILE A 93 -3.65 -10.23 5.76
CA ILE A 93 -2.87 -11.39 6.22
C ILE A 93 -2.92 -12.50 5.16
N ASP A 94 -1.76 -13.03 4.83
CA ASP A 94 -1.58 -14.30 4.14
C ASP A 94 -0.91 -15.32 5.10
N PRO A 95 -0.95 -16.64 4.81
CA PRO A 95 -0.40 -17.67 5.70
C PRO A 95 1.06 -17.45 6.16
N PHE A 96 1.86 -16.68 5.41
CA PHE A 96 3.26 -16.40 5.74
C PHE A 96 3.48 -15.05 6.44
N THR A 97 2.46 -14.21 6.58
CA THR A 97 2.56 -12.86 7.19
C THR A 97 3.11 -12.92 8.62
N TYR A 98 2.73 -13.93 9.42
CA TYR A 98 3.21 -14.09 10.80
C TYR A 98 4.69 -14.47 10.89
N ILE A 99 5.23 -15.10 9.84
CA ILE A 99 6.62 -15.55 9.80
C ILE A 99 7.55 -14.37 9.47
N THR A 100 7.08 -13.39 8.69
CA THR A 100 7.85 -12.26 8.18
C THR A 100 7.90 -11.02 9.07
N LEU A 101 7.09 -10.93 10.15
CA LEU A 101 7.00 -9.78 11.05
C LEU A 101 8.40 -9.25 11.47
N ARG A 102 8.83 -8.18 10.79
CA ARG A 102 9.96 -7.24 10.99
C ARG A 102 9.53 -5.89 10.39
N LEU A 103 10.27 -4.80 10.60
CA LEU A 103 10.00 -3.50 9.95
C LEU A 103 9.89 -3.54 8.42
N GLY A 104 10.48 -4.57 7.82
CA GLY A 104 10.23 -4.97 6.45
C GLY A 104 10.52 -6.46 6.29
N VAL A 105 10.18 -7.03 5.14
CA VAL A 105 10.51 -8.43 4.80
C VAL A 105 11.99 -8.68 5.09
N ASN A 106 12.30 -9.73 5.86
CA ASN A 106 13.70 -10.07 6.09
C ASN A 106 14.28 -10.80 4.86
N PRO A 107 15.14 -10.19 4.02
CA PRO A 107 15.68 -10.85 2.84
C PRO A 107 16.47 -12.12 3.18
N THR A 108 17.14 -12.15 4.33
CA THR A 108 17.97 -13.30 4.74
C THR A 108 17.16 -14.51 5.20
N LYS A 109 15.93 -14.29 5.69
CA LYS A 109 15.05 -15.38 6.17
C LYS A 109 13.91 -15.69 5.20
N HIS A 110 13.46 -14.70 4.44
CA HIS A 110 12.32 -14.78 3.54
C HIS A 110 12.61 -14.08 2.21
N PRO A 111 13.65 -14.50 1.45
CA PRO A 111 13.99 -13.86 0.18
C PRO A 111 12.83 -13.91 -0.82
N LYS A 112 11.98 -14.95 -0.77
CA LYS A 112 10.81 -15.11 -1.65
C LYS A 112 9.71 -14.06 -1.46
N ARG A 113 9.73 -13.32 -0.35
CA ARG A 113 8.78 -12.25 -0.02
C ARG A 113 9.21 -10.88 -0.54
N LEU A 114 10.44 -10.77 -1.04
CA LEU A 114 10.84 -9.64 -1.85
C LEU A 114 10.46 -9.89 -3.30
N TRP A 115 10.22 -8.80 -4.02
CA TRP A 115 10.00 -8.84 -5.44
C TRP A 115 11.32 -9.13 -6.18
N PRO A 116 11.35 -10.13 -7.08
CA PRO A 116 12.55 -10.48 -7.85
C PRO A 116 13.09 -9.26 -8.59
N ASN A 117 14.42 -9.08 -8.57
CA ASN A 117 15.12 -7.98 -9.24
C ASN A 117 14.62 -6.57 -8.89
N ALA A 118 13.92 -6.41 -7.75
CA ALA A 118 13.25 -5.16 -7.39
C ALA A 118 12.17 -4.72 -8.41
N THR A 119 11.68 -5.62 -9.26
CA THR A 119 10.66 -5.34 -10.26
C THR A 119 9.29 -5.80 -9.76
N ILE A 120 8.29 -4.92 -9.85
CA ILE A 120 6.92 -5.18 -9.42
C ILE A 120 6.00 -4.95 -10.62
N PRO A 121 5.54 -6.01 -11.30
CA PRO A 121 4.49 -5.90 -12.30
C PRO A 121 3.19 -5.39 -11.66
N PHE A 122 2.52 -4.45 -12.31
CA PHE A 122 1.27 -3.88 -11.80
C PHE A 122 0.20 -3.75 -12.88
N GLU A 123 -1.05 -3.91 -12.47
CA GLU A 123 -2.23 -3.55 -13.25
C GLU A 123 -3.05 -2.52 -12.46
N ILE A 124 -3.54 -1.47 -13.14
CA ILE A 124 -4.46 -0.49 -12.55
C ILE A 124 -5.86 -0.82 -13.08
N SER A 125 -6.76 -1.15 -12.16
CA SER A 125 -8.15 -1.50 -12.47
C SER A 125 -8.82 -0.45 -13.34
N TYR A 126 -9.63 -0.92 -14.29
CA TYR A 126 -10.31 -0.02 -15.20
C TYR A 126 -11.39 0.84 -14.51
N LEU A 127 -11.78 0.45 -13.29
CA LEU A 127 -12.81 1.08 -12.47
C LEU A 127 -12.40 2.45 -11.92
N TYR A 128 -11.11 2.79 -11.94
CA TYR A 128 -10.64 4.12 -11.59
C TYR A 128 -10.85 5.12 -12.72
N GLU A 129 -11.28 6.32 -12.35
CA GLU A 129 -11.33 7.48 -13.22
C GLU A 129 -9.94 8.02 -13.55
N SER A 130 -9.87 8.82 -14.62
CA SER A 130 -8.60 9.37 -15.12
C SER A 130 -7.80 10.11 -14.04
N HIS A 131 -8.46 10.84 -13.14
CA HIS A 131 -7.77 11.60 -12.10
C HIS A 131 -7.15 10.70 -11.02
N GLU A 132 -7.84 9.61 -10.65
CA GLU A 132 -7.37 8.59 -9.71
C GLU A 132 -6.20 7.80 -10.30
N ARG A 133 -6.33 7.36 -11.56
CA ARG A 133 -5.24 6.68 -12.29
C ARG A 133 -4.00 7.56 -12.39
N ASN A 134 -4.17 8.84 -12.75
CA ASN A 134 -3.06 9.79 -12.80
C ASN A 134 -2.36 9.94 -11.44
N ALA A 135 -3.09 9.90 -10.33
CA ALA A 135 -2.50 9.94 -8.99
C ALA A 135 -1.68 8.69 -8.69
N ILE A 136 -2.22 7.50 -8.99
CA ILE A 136 -1.49 6.23 -8.84
C ILE A 136 -0.21 6.24 -9.69
N GLU A 137 -0.31 6.63 -10.97
CA GLU A 137 0.85 6.68 -11.87
C GLU A 137 1.94 7.64 -11.41
N ARG A 138 1.59 8.82 -10.85
CA ARG A 138 2.57 9.76 -10.30
C ARG A 138 3.33 9.15 -9.12
N VAL A 139 2.64 8.41 -8.26
CA VAL A 139 3.25 7.70 -7.13
C VAL A 139 4.19 6.59 -7.63
N LEU A 140 3.75 5.76 -8.58
CA LEU A 140 4.59 4.71 -9.18
C LEU A 140 5.85 5.29 -9.84
N LYS A 141 5.71 6.41 -10.57
CA LYS A 141 6.84 7.16 -11.15
C LYS A 141 7.79 7.69 -10.06
N THR A 142 7.26 8.16 -8.93
CA THR A 142 8.05 8.62 -7.79
C THR A 142 8.93 7.50 -7.23
N PHE A 143 8.37 6.30 -7.00
CA PHE A 143 9.18 5.15 -6.56
C PHE A 143 10.26 4.77 -7.58
N ASN A 144 9.92 4.75 -8.87
CA ASN A 144 10.87 4.44 -9.95
C ASN A 144 12.03 5.45 -10.02
N ALA A 145 11.78 6.71 -9.68
CA ALA A 145 12.79 7.76 -9.68
C ALA A 145 13.68 7.74 -8.43
N LEU A 146 13.09 7.60 -7.24
CA LEU A 146 13.79 7.75 -5.96
C LEU A 146 14.47 6.46 -5.47
N THR A 147 13.99 5.31 -5.94
CA THR A 147 14.45 4.01 -5.48
C THR A 147 14.90 3.13 -6.63
N CYS A 148 15.47 1.97 -6.30
CA CYS A 148 15.72 0.92 -7.28
C CYS A 148 14.52 0.03 -7.57
N ILE A 149 13.37 0.23 -6.91
CA ILE A 149 12.14 -0.47 -7.27
C ILE A 149 11.72 -0.05 -8.67
N ARG A 150 11.27 -1.02 -9.46
CA ARG A 150 10.75 -0.81 -10.81
C ARG A 150 9.33 -1.34 -10.89
N PHE A 151 8.38 -0.44 -10.71
CA PHE A 151 7.00 -0.68 -11.10
C PHE A 151 6.91 -0.68 -12.62
N VAL A 152 6.47 -1.81 -13.19
CA VAL A 152 6.31 -2.01 -14.63
C VAL A 152 4.88 -2.44 -14.93
N PRO A 153 4.25 -2.01 -16.03
CA PRO A 153 2.95 -2.52 -16.41
C PRO A 153 2.99 -4.04 -16.55
N TYR A 154 1.98 -4.71 -16.02
CA TYR A 154 1.80 -6.14 -16.18
C TYR A 154 1.57 -6.48 -17.65
N ASP A 155 2.31 -7.49 -18.15
CA ASP A 155 2.31 -7.90 -19.55
C ASP A 155 1.32 -9.03 -19.85
N GLY A 156 0.72 -9.63 -18.82
CA GLY A 156 -0.17 -10.77 -18.94
C GLY A 156 0.50 -12.13 -18.81
N GLU A 157 1.83 -12.18 -18.63
CA GLU A 157 2.61 -13.42 -18.57
C GLU A 157 3.24 -13.68 -17.18
N GLU A 158 3.58 -12.63 -16.43
CA GLU A 158 4.14 -12.76 -15.08
C GLU A 158 3.15 -13.39 -14.07
N ASP A 159 3.56 -14.47 -13.39
CA ASP A 159 2.71 -15.15 -12.39
C ASP A 159 2.38 -14.25 -11.19
N ASP A 160 3.31 -13.39 -10.79
CA ASP A 160 3.21 -12.55 -9.60
C ASP A 160 3.10 -11.07 -9.98
N TYR A 161 1.99 -10.43 -9.63
CA TYR A 161 1.76 -9.01 -9.91
C TYR A 161 0.83 -8.38 -8.87
N ILE A 162 0.84 -7.05 -8.81
CA ILE A 162 -0.13 -6.30 -8.00
C ILE A 162 -1.31 -5.83 -8.85
N LEU A 163 -2.53 -6.09 -8.40
CA LEU A 163 -3.74 -5.48 -8.94
C LEU A 163 -4.13 -4.30 -8.04
N ILE A 164 -4.00 -3.08 -8.54
CA ILE A 164 -4.43 -1.86 -7.85
C ILE A 164 -5.89 -1.63 -8.24
N THR A 165 -6.82 -1.80 -7.30
CA THR A 165 -8.26 -1.79 -7.58
C THR A 165 -9.07 -1.19 -6.44
N PRO A 166 -10.20 -0.51 -6.72
CA PRO A 166 -11.13 -0.17 -5.65
C PRO A 166 -11.68 -1.47 -5.01
N PRO A 167 -11.97 -1.47 -3.70
CA PRO A 167 -12.63 -2.60 -3.08
C PRO A 167 -14.07 -2.69 -3.60
N GLU A 168 -14.38 -3.74 -4.35
CA GLU A 168 -15.77 -4.08 -4.72
C GLU A 168 -16.39 -5.00 -3.68
N ASP A 169 -15.64 -6.01 -3.24
CA ASP A 169 -16.01 -6.96 -2.19
C ASP A 169 -14.97 -6.96 -1.06
N GLY A 170 -15.41 -7.27 0.17
CA GLY A 170 -14.52 -7.39 1.33
C GLY A 170 -14.27 -6.07 2.08
N PRO A 171 -13.12 -5.94 2.79
CA PRO A 171 -12.80 -4.75 3.55
C PRO A 171 -12.71 -3.51 2.65
N GLN A 172 -13.56 -2.53 2.92
CA GLN A 172 -13.50 -1.21 2.30
C GLN A 172 -12.30 -0.44 2.86
N GLY A 173 -11.74 0.54 2.14
CA GLY A 173 -10.62 1.38 2.62
C GLY A 173 -9.32 1.27 1.83
N CYS A 174 -8.21 1.66 2.46
CA CYS A 174 -6.86 1.50 1.95
C CYS A 174 -6.23 0.29 2.64
N TRP A 175 -5.73 -0.66 1.86
CA TRP A 175 -5.01 -1.80 2.42
C TRP A 175 -4.18 -2.54 1.38
N SER A 176 -3.21 -3.30 1.88
CA SER A 176 -2.27 -4.07 1.05
C SER A 176 -1.74 -5.30 1.78
N TYR A 177 -1.16 -6.22 1.03
CA TYR A 177 -0.30 -7.27 1.61
C TYR A 177 1.11 -6.74 1.82
N VAL A 178 1.84 -7.27 2.81
CA VAL A 178 3.23 -6.86 3.02
C VAL A 178 4.21 -7.72 2.22
N GLY A 179 4.80 -7.15 1.18
CA GLY A 179 5.74 -7.83 0.27
C GLY A 179 5.04 -8.71 -0.76
N ARG A 180 5.83 -9.53 -1.45
CA ARG A 180 5.35 -10.48 -2.46
C ARG A 180 4.71 -11.70 -1.81
N LYS A 181 3.40 -11.87 -2.00
CA LYS A 181 2.61 -13.05 -1.57
C LYS A 181 2.75 -14.21 -2.54
N GLY A 182 2.85 -13.91 -3.84
CA GLY A 182 2.75 -14.86 -4.95
C GLY A 182 1.34 -14.85 -5.56
N GLY A 183 1.26 -15.06 -6.88
CA GLY A 183 0.07 -14.84 -7.68
C GLY A 183 -0.31 -13.35 -7.80
N GLU A 184 -1.51 -13.12 -8.33
CA GLU A 184 -2.19 -11.83 -8.21
C GLU A 184 -2.41 -11.48 -6.73
N GLN A 185 -1.97 -10.29 -6.32
CA GLN A 185 -2.27 -9.72 -5.02
C GLN A 185 -2.87 -8.32 -5.13
N VAL A 186 -3.92 -8.06 -4.36
CA VAL A 186 -4.63 -6.79 -4.38
C VAL A 186 -3.91 -5.73 -3.54
N VAL A 187 -3.84 -4.52 -4.10
CA VAL A 187 -3.67 -3.26 -3.36
C VAL A 187 -4.98 -2.51 -3.48
N SER A 188 -5.70 -2.38 -2.36
CA SER A 188 -7.01 -1.74 -2.33
C SER A 188 -6.86 -0.25 -2.10
N LEU A 189 -7.39 0.56 -3.03
CA LEU A 189 -7.50 2.01 -2.83
C LEU A 189 -8.96 2.44 -3.01
N GLN A 190 -9.68 2.63 -1.89
CA GLN A 190 -11.02 3.23 -1.84
C GLN A 190 -11.06 4.56 -2.60
N ARG A 191 -12.02 4.66 -3.52
CA ARG A 191 -12.32 5.85 -4.31
C ARG A 191 -12.97 6.93 -3.44
N PRO A 192 -12.86 8.21 -3.80
CA PRO A 192 -13.68 9.25 -3.17
C PRO A 192 -15.17 8.94 -3.38
N ASP A 193 -15.94 9.03 -2.30
CA ASP A 193 -17.40 9.11 -2.34
C ASP A 193 -17.88 10.15 -1.31
N GLU A 194 -19.18 10.48 -1.31
CA GLU A 194 -19.72 11.56 -0.47
C GLU A 194 -19.68 11.27 1.04
N THR A 195 -19.47 10.01 1.42
CA THR A 195 -19.74 9.50 2.77
C THR A 195 -18.54 8.80 3.43
N SER A 196 -17.57 8.36 2.64
CA SER A 196 -16.47 7.50 3.08
C SER A 196 -15.13 8.22 3.03
N ALA A 197 -14.31 7.98 4.04
CA ALA A 197 -12.90 8.32 3.94
C ALA A 197 -12.23 7.48 2.82
N HIS A 198 -11.31 8.10 2.07
CA HIS A 198 -10.78 7.54 0.83
C HIS A 198 -9.27 7.68 0.69
N CYS A 199 -8.68 6.85 -0.18
CA CYS A 199 -7.23 6.73 -0.35
C CYS A 199 -6.61 7.83 -1.19
N PHE A 200 -7.44 8.57 -1.95
CA PHE A 200 -7.00 9.65 -2.84
C PHE A 200 -6.98 11.04 -2.18
N SER A 201 -7.13 11.10 -0.84
CA SER A 201 -7.03 12.36 -0.09
C SER A 201 -5.61 12.94 -0.10
N SER A 202 -4.60 12.11 -0.35
CA SER A 202 -3.22 12.51 -0.60
C SER A 202 -2.42 11.40 -1.29
N GLU A 203 -1.35 11.78 -2.00
CA GLU A 203 -0.45 10.80 -2.63
C GLU A 203 0.29 9.94 -1.58
N GLY A 204 0.49 10.45 -0.37
CA GLY A 204 1.12 9.70 0.71
C GLY A 204 0.33 8.46 1.16
N ARG A 205 -1.00 8.45 1.06
CA ARG A 205 -1.80 7.23 1.35
C ARG A 205 -1.59 6.15 0.30
N ILE A 206 -1.54 6.54 -0.98
CA ILE A 206 -1.20 5.61 -2.06
C ILE A 206 0.25 5.08 -1.89
N MET A 207 1.18 5.96 -1.51
CA MET A 207 2.56 5.57 -1.19
C MET A 207 2.62 4.59 -0.02
N HIS A 208 1.81 4.77 1.01
CA HIS A 208 1.71 3.89 2.17
C HIS A 208 1.38 2.44 1.76
N GLU A 209 0.31 2.26 0.99
CA GLU A 209 -0.12 0.93 0.55
C GLU A 209 0.87 0.26 -0.41
N LEU A 210 1.51 1.05 -1.26
CA LEU A 210 2.57 0.54 -2.13
C LEU A 210 3.85 0.22 -1.35
N MET A 211 4.15 0.93 -0.25
CA MET A 211 5.24 0.58 0.66
C MET A 211 4.97 -0.73 1.39
N HIS A 212 3.72 -0.99 1.78
CA HIS A 212 3.32 -2.33 2.22
C HIS A 212 3.60 -3.37 1.13
N ALA A 213 3.13 -3.17 -0.10
CA ALA A 213 3.35 -4.11 -1.21
C ALA A 213 4.85 -4.35 -1.50
N ILE A 214 5.69 -3.33 -1.36
CA ILE A 214 7.16 -3.42 -1.47
C ILE A 214 7.76 -4.29 -0.36
N GLY A 215 7.13 -4.32 0.82
CA GLY A 215 7.53 -5.16 1.94
C GLY A 215 7.87 -4.40 3.21
N ILE A 216 7.39 -3.19 3.41
CA ILE A 216 7.61 -2.39 4.62
C ILE A 216 6.39 -2.50 5.56
N TYR A 217 6.65 -2.68 6.85
CA TYR A 217 5.65 -2.66 7.91
C TYR A 217 5.62 -1.29 8.59
N HIS A 218 4.62 -1.10 9.44
CA HIS A 218 4.46 0.12 10.22
C HIS A 218 5.63 0.46 11.15
N GLU A 219 5.92 1.76 11.26
CA GLU A 219 7.00 2.28 12.11
C GLU A 219 6.68 2.15 13.61
N GLN A 220 5.43 2.38 14.03
CA GLN A 220 5.04 2.27 15.44
C GLN A 220 5.03 0.82 15.97
N SER A 221 5.19 -0.16 15.08
CA SER A 221 5.27 -1.57 15.42
C SER A 221 6.69 -2.04 15.74
N ARG A 222 7.69 -1.15 15.62
CA ARG A 222 9.09 -1.46 15.94
C ARG A 222 9.27 -1.97 17.36
N ALA A 223 10.20 -2.90 17.54
CA ALA A 223 10.51 -3.48 18.83
C ALA A 223 11.18 -2.48 19.81
N ASP A 224 11.77 -1.40 19.28
CA ASP A 224 12.36 -0.28 20.04
C ASP A 224 11.41 0.94 20.15
N ARG A 225 10.15 0.85 19.67
CA ARG A 225 9.23 2.02 19.63
C ARG A 225 8.98 2.66 20.99
N ASP A 226 8.99 1.88 22.07
CA ASP A 226 8.73 2.39 23.43
C ASP A 226 9.85 3.34 23.93
N ASN A 227 10.98 3.45 23.21
CA ASN A 227 12.02 4.47 23.44
C ASN A 227 11.68 5.83 22.82
N TYR A 228 10.65 5.90 21.96
CA TYR A 228 10.34 7.06 21.11
C TYR A 228 8.89 7.53 21.31
N VAL A 229 7.96 6.62 21.54
CA VAL A 229 6.53 6.91 21.68
C VAL A 229 5.93 6.21 22.89
N LYS A 230 4.92 6.84 23.50
CA LYS A 230 4.08 6.22 24.52
C LYS A 230 2.76 5.80 23.90
N VAL A 231 2.38 4.54 24.10
CA VAL A 231 1.03 4.04 23.77
C VAL A 231 0.14 4.15 25.00
N HIS A 232 -1.03 4.78 24.83
CA HIS A 232 -2.05 4.99 25.86
C HIS A 232 -3.13 3.91 25.73
N TRP A 233 -2.85 2.72 26.26
CA TRP A 233 -3.70 1.52 26.17
C TRP A 233 -5.14 1.70 26.67
N GLU A 234 -5.31 2.61 27.63
CA GLU A 234 -6.58 3.03 28.19
C GLU A 234 -7.44 3.81 27.18
N ASN A 235 -6.80 4.52 26.24
CA ASN A 235 -7.47 5.32 25.21
C ASN A 235 -7.82 4.52 23.96
N ILE A 236 -7.23 3.33 23.78
CA ILE A 236 -7.48 2.47 22.60
C ILE A 236 -8.75 1.64 22.80
N VAL A 237 -9.59 1.57 21.76
CA VAL A 237 -10.77 0.68 21.75
C VAL A 237 -10.30 -0.77 21.99
N PRO A 238 -10.84 -1.50 22.98
CA PRO A 238 -10.27 -2.78 23.44
C PRO A 238 -10.00 -3.79 22.32
N LYS A 239 -10.93 -3.96 21.36
CA LYS A 239 -10.79 -4.88 20.22
C LYS A 239 -9.62 -4.56 19.27
N PHE A 240 -9.12 -3.32 19.29
CA PHE A 240 -8.03 -2.86 18.41
C PHE A 240 -6.66 -2.78 19.10
N ARG A 241 -6.55 -3.10 20.40
CA ARG A 241 -5.25 -3.09 21.11
C ARG A 241 -4.20 -3.98 20.44
N LYS A 242 -4.63 -5.07 19.80
CA LYS A 242 -3.72 -5.97 19.04
C LYS A 242 -2.94 -5.25 17.93
N ASN A 243 -3.47 -4.17 17.36
CA ASN A 243 -2.83 -3.39 16.30
C ASN A 243 -1.59 -2.60 16.80
N PHE A 244 -1.45 -2.43 18.12
CA PHE A 244 -0.30 -1.76 18.74
C PHE A 244 0.77 -2.71 19.26
N LYS A 245 0.62 -4.03 19.05
CA LYS A 245 1.62 -5.02 19.48
C LYS A 245 2.93 -4.81 18.72
N LEU A 246 4.04 -4.94 19.45
CA LEU A 246 5.39 -4.85 18.88
C LEU A 246 5.68 -6.06 18.00
N ILE A 247 6.39 -5.82 16.91
CA ILE A 247 7.03 -6.87 16.13
C ILE A 247 8.23 -7.42 16.93
N SER A 248 8.38 -8.75 16.97
CA SER A 248 9.27 -9.48 17.89
C SER A 248 10.70 -8.90 18.08
N LYS A 249 11.08 -8.66 19.35
CA LYS A 249 12.39 -8.15 19.80
C LYS A 249 13.59 -9.01 19.40
N LYS A 250 13.43 -10.32 19.18
CA LYS A 250 14.53 -11.23 18.77
C LYS A 250 14.99 -11.05 17.32
N ARG A 251 14.44 -10.06 16.59
CA ARG A 251 14.50 -10.00 15.13
C ARG A 251 15.01 -8.66 14.55
N GLY A 252 15.66 -7.74 15.26
CA GLY A 252 16.14 -6.51 14.58
C GLY A 252 17.37 -5.85 15.18
N LYS A 253 18.48 -5.85 14.44
CA LYS A 253 19.39 -4.70 14.44
C LYS A 253 18.79 -3.72 13.45
N TYR A 254 18.35 -2.55 13.92
CA TYR A 254 17.79 -1.51 13.06
C TYR A 254 18.93 -0.76 12.38
N THR A 255 18.93 -0.73 11.05
CA THR A 255 19.92 0.04 10.27
C THR A 255 19.63 1.54 10.32
N PHE A 256 18.39 1.91 10.64
CA PHE A 256 17.90 3.28 10.64
C PHE A 256 17.27 3.65 11.98
N ASP A 257 17.43 4.91 12.37
CA ASP A 257 16.78 5.49 13.53
C ASP A 257 15.25 5.45 13.40
N TYR A 258 14.55 5.61 14.52
CA TYR A 258 13.09 5.71 14.53
C TYR A 258 12.64 6.98 13.81
N ASP A 259 11.70 6.83 12.88
CA ASP A 259 11.27 7.93 12.02
C ASP A 259 9.82 8.33 12.29
N TYR A 260 9.63 9.36 13.12
CA TYR A 260 8.32 9.95 13.40
C TYR A 260 7.60 10.48 12.15
N ASN A 261 8.36 10.87 11.13
CA ASN A 261 7.83 11.41 9.87
C ASN A 261 7.61 10.32 8.81
N SER A 262 7.85 9.05 9.13
CA SER A 262 7.60 7.96 8.20
C SER A 262 6.14 7.98 7.76
N VAL A 263 5.89 7.81 6.45
CA VAL A 263 4.53 7.62 5.93
C VAL A 263 3.90 6.34 6.49
N MET A 264 4.73 5.41 6.98
CA MET A 264 4.33 4.17 7.66
C MET A 264 4.09 4.34 9.17
N HIS A 265 4.12 5.56 9.71
CA HIS A 265 3.79 5.80 11.12
C HIS A 265 2.29 6.08 11.29
N TYR A 266 1.66 5.48 12.31
CA TYR A 266 0.30 5.85 12.72
C TYR A 266 0.16 7.31 13.16
N GLY A 267 -1.05 7.86 12.97
CA GLY A 267 -1.45 9.11 13.61
C GLY A 267 -1.81 8.95 15.09
N GLU A 268 -1.80 10.08 15.81
CA GLU A 268 -2.00 10.13 17.27
C GLU A 268 -3.32 9.52 17.74
N PHE A 269 -4.36 9.52 16.89
CA PHE A 269 -5.72 9.12 17.26
C PHE A 269 -6.17 7.80 16.62
N TYR A 270 -5.28 7.05 15.98
CA TYR A 270 -5.64 5.78 15.34
C TYR A 270 -6.20 4.81 16.39
N PHE A 271 -7.38 4.23 16.11
CA PHE A 271 -8.11 3.34 17.03
C PHE A 271 -8.43 3.92 18.43
N SER A 272 -8.42 5.24 18.59
CA SER A 272 -8.81 5.88 19.85
C SER A 272 -10.32 5.79 20.10
N LYS A 273 -10.69 5.61 21.38
CA LYS A 273 -12.07 5.71 21.88
C LYS A 273 -12.65 7.12 21.74
N SER A 274 -11.81 8.15 21.63
CA SER A 274 -12.24 9.54 21.54
C SER A 274 -11.27 10.33 20.66
N LYS A 275 -11.45 10.21 19.33
CA LYS A 275 -10.64 10.89 18.32
C LYS A 275 -10.62 12.41 18.55
N GLY A 276 -9.47 13.03 18.36
CA GLY A 276 -9.24 14.47 18.59
C GLY A 276 -9.17 14.91 20.06
N LYS A 277 -9.50 14.03 21.02
CA LYS A 277 -9.48 14.37 22.46
C LYS A 277 -8.48 13.52 23.25
N LYS A 278 -8.43 12.22 22.99
CA LYS A 278 -7.57 11.27 23.71
C LYS A 278 -6.66 10.54 22.73
N PRO A 279 -5.37 10.87 22.62
CA PRO A 279 -4.48 10.18 21.70
C PRO A 279 -4.26 8.73 22.16
N SER A 280 -4.19 7.80 21.21
CA SER A 280 -3.77 6.41 21.44
C SER A 280 -2.26 6.26 21.49
N ILE A 281 -1.53 7.17 20.85
CA ILE A 281 -0.07 7.17 20.79
C ILE A 281 0.45 8.61 20.76
N THR A 282 1.52 8.91 21.51
CA THR A 282 2.16 10.23 21.53
C THR A 282 3.68 10.10 21.51
N PRO A 283 4.43 10.99 20.82
CA PRO A 283 5.88 11.06 20.96
C PRO A 283 6.31 11.36 22.40
N LEU A 284 7.43 10.78 22.83
CA LEU A 284 8.05 11.10 24.11
C LEU A 284 8.79 12.45 24.05
N GLN A 285 9.29 12.81 22.87
CA GLN A 285 9.93 14.10 22.64
C GLN A 285 8.88 15.19 22.41
N PRO A 286 8.89 16.29 23.18
CA PRO A 286 7.96 17.40 22.99
C PRO A 286 8.07 18.05 21.61
N GLY A 287 6.92 18.44 21.03
CA GLY A 287 6.85 19.19 19.77
C GLY A 287 6.97 18.35 18.50
N ILE A 288 7.19 17.04 18.61
CA ILE A 288 7.18 16.12 17.47
C ILE A 288 5.74 15.80 17.07
N ARG A 289 5.47 15.70 15.76
CA ARG A 289 4.21 15.25 15.18
C ARG A 289 4.40 13.90 14.49
N ILE A 290 3.33 13.10 14.43
CA ILE A 290 3.32 11.76 13.82
C ILE A 290 2.08 11.57 12.94
N GLY A 291 2.15 10.61 12.01
CA GLY A 291 1.01 10.22 11.17
C GLY A 291 0.78 11.07 9.93
N GLN A 292 1.82 11.73 9.43
CA GLN A 292 1.70 12.47 8.17
C GLN A 292 1.36 11.51 7.00
N ARG A 293 0.55 11.99 6.06
CA ARG A 293 0.20 11.29 4.81
C ARG A 293 0.49 12.14 3.58
N LYS A 294 1.47 13.04 3.65
CA LYS A 294 1.85 13.88 2.50
C LYS A 294 2.66 13.09 1.49
N THR A 295 3.68 12.37 1.96
CA THR A 295 4.68 11.70 1.12
C THR A 295 5.58 10.78 1.95
N MET A 296 6.44 9.98 1.30
CA MET A 296 7.47 9.21 2.00
C MET A 296 8.55 10.10 2.60
N SER A 297 9.06 9.74 3.77
CA SER A 297 10.19 10.44 4.35
C SER A 297 11.50 10.09 3.63
N LYS A 298 12.55 10.88 3.89
CA LYS A 298 13.92 10.50 3.51
C LYS A 298 14.30 9.10 4.03
N THR A 299 13.92 8.77 5.26
CA THR A 299 14.27 7.48 5.87
C THR A 299 13.48 6.34 5.23
N ASP A 300 12.23 6.57 4.83
CA ASP A 300 11.43 5.62 4.05
C ASP A 300 12.10 5.27 2.72
N CYS A 301 12.53 6.29 1.97
CA CYS A 301 13.29 6.12 0.73
C CYS A 301 14.58 5.31 0.94
N LEU A 302 15.31 5.58 2.03
CA LEU A 302 16.52 4.83 2.37
C LEU A 302 16.21 3.39 2.79
N LYS A 303 15.13 3.15 3.55
CA LYS A 303 14.67 1.81 3.95
C LYS A 303 14.36 0.94 2.74
N ILE A 304 13.66 1.47 1.74
CA ILE A 304 13.35 0.73 0.50
C ILE A 304 14.64 0.36 -0.24
N ASN A 305 15.55 1.32 -0.43
CA ASN A 305 16.80 1.07 -1.13
C ASN A 305 17.74 0.11 -0.35
N ASP A 306 17.74 0.14 0.98
CA ASP A 306 18.50 -0.81 1.79
C ASP A 306 17.91 -2.23 1.71
N LEU A 307 16.57 -2.32 1.78
CA LEU A 307 15.83 -3.58 1.70
C LEU A 307 16.15 -4.36 0.41
N TYR A 308 16.25 -3.66 -0.71
CA TYR A 308 16.58 -4.23 -2.02
C TYR A 308 18.08 -4.17 -2.37
N GLY A 309 18.95 -3.82 -1.42
CA GLY A 309 20.41 -3.90 -1.56
C GLY A 309 21.07 -2.79 -2.40
N CYS A 310 20.32 -1.74 -2.74
CA CYS A 310 20.72 -0.67 -3.65
C CYS A 310 21.58 0.41 -2.98
N LEU A 311 21.68 0.37 -1.65
CA LEU A 311 22.63 1.19 -0.88
C LEU A 311 24.04 0.60 -0.78
N LYS A 312 24.33 -0.43 -1.59
CA LYS A 312 25.66 -1.04 -1.77
C LYS A 312 26.12 -0.89 -3.22
N GLY A 313 27.43 -0.85 -3.44
CA GLY A 313 28.00 -0.77 -4.79
C GLY A 313 27.96 0.62 -5.43
N ARG A 314 28.10 0.67 -6.76
CA ARG A 314 28.37 1.92 -7.51
C ARG A 314 27.21 2.93 -7.45
N GLN A 315 25.97 2.47 -7.40
CA GLN A 315 24.78 3.33 -7.41
C GLN A 315 24.37 3.82 -6.02
N ALA A 316 25.00 3.34 -4.95
CA ALA A 316 24.63 3.70 -3.57
C ALA A 316 24.68 5.21 -3.30
N LYS A 317 25.69 5.91 -3.84
CA LYS A 317 25.80 7.37 -3.69
C LYS A 317 24.64 8.09 -4.36
N MET A 318 24.23 7.65 -5.55
CA MET A 318 23.12 8.23 -6.30
C MET A 318 21.81 8.10 -5.51
N TYR A 319 21.45 6.90 -5.04
CA TYR A 319 20.22 6.70 -4.27
C TYR A 319 20.23 7.43 -2.93
N ARG A 320 21.37 7.51 -2.24
CA ARG A 320 21.50 8.37 -1.05
C ARG A 320 21.24 9.82 -1.41
N SER A 321 21.86 10.34 -2.47
CA SER A 321 21.64 11.71 -2.91
C SER A 321 20.18 11.97 -3.30
N PHE A 322 19.52 11.05 -4.01
CA PHE A 322 18.10 11.19 -4.36
C PHE A 322 17.21 11.23 -3.11
N CYS A 323 17.38 10.31 -2.16
CA CYS A 323 16.61 10.34 -0.92
C CYS A 323 16.89 11.59 -0.07
N HIS A 324 18.09 12.17 -0.14
CA HIS A 324 18.46 13.38 0.58
C HIS A 324 17.97 14.68 -0.07
N LEU A 325 17.98 14.75 -1.41
CA LEU A 325 17.64 15.95 -2.18
C LEU A 325 16.15 16.01 -2.53
N LEU A 326 15.54 14.85 -2.72
CA LEU A 326 14.16 14.68 -3.19
C LEU A 326 13.30 13.91 -2.18
N GLY A 327 13.84 13.58 -1.01
CA GLY A 327 13.05 13.13 0.14
C GLY A 327 12.17 14.29 0.59
N LEU A 328 10.95 14.31 0.06
CA LEU A 328 9.98 15.40 0.09
C LEU A 328 9.68 15.94 1.49
#